data_AF-A0A7S0WG22-F1
#
_entry.id   AF-A0A7S0WG22-F1
#
_cell.length_a   1.000
_cell.length_b   1.000
_cell.length_c   1.000
_cell.angle_alpha   90.00
_cell.angle_beta   90.00
_cell.angle_gamma   90.00
#
_symmetry.space_group_name_H-M   'P 1'
#
loop_
_entity.id
_entity.type
_entity.pdbx_description
1 polymer ?
#
loop_
_entity_poly.entity_id
_entity_poly.type
_entity_poly.pdbx_seq_one_letter_code
_entity_poly.pdbx_strand_id
1 'polypeptide(L)'
;MSARATGNAAAAAVTSEHATTTTTTTGELAMGGALKGSDETKALLPTTMLASGTSATMTTVQTMDMTAYDHFSVLAWIATDTCWSQSSEWVVVPWALTATFFTFSVWLSRKSSHDFVHAWAVFFWLVGGNSMWMYQEFTGVNEIMRWSSVVCFSLAIALELGQMTICRLVERDGAIDKRNLSNDFQAVAILSWAVHDLCEYMYFDASVSDALASAFLSTWWVMSVVIVMQQSYYLWVQSRALSLDPNDSGWDYALALWAWSIGCVIWGYGDIYLPNQHPAALFKLPSDPLNMRWYTFWVIMVGSIPLAIWCCKYLWHKITCSSAKSG
;
A
#
# COMPACT_ATOMS: atom_id res chain seq x y z
N MET A 1 -62.51 3.17 45.72
CA MET A 1 -61.14 2.61 45.59
C MET A 1 -60.17 3.72 46.01
N SER A 2 -59.99 3.90 47.32
CA SER A 2 -58.75 3.67 48.08
C SER A 2 -57.62 4.62 47.64
N ALA A 3 -57.41 5.78 48.29
CA ALA A 3 -56.61 5.98 49.54
C ALA A 3 -55.16 5.47 49.37
N ARG A 4 -54.07 6.24 49.60
CA ARG A 4 -53.68 7.06 50.77
C ARG A 4 -52.37 7.81 50.37
N ALA A 5 -52.20 9.13 50.54
CA ALA A 5 -51.54 9.83 51.67
C ALA A 5 -50.35 9.05 52.29
N THR A 6 -49.11 9.57 52.42
CA THR A 6 -48.58 10.70 53.21
C THR A 6 -47.06 10.81 52.88
N GLY A 7 -46.28 11.88 53.01
CA GLY A 7 -46.30 13.06 53.88
C GLY A 7 -44.90 13.25 54.50
N ASN A 8 -44.24 14.35 54.13
CA ASN A 8 -43.39 15.28 54.89
C ASN A 8 -42.12 14.86 55.71
N ALA A 9 -41.20 15.85 55.67
CA ALA A 9 -40.31 16.36 56.72
C ALA A 9 -39.03 15.55 57.02
N ALA A 10 -37.89 16.11 57.38
CA ALA A 10 -37.35 17.47 57.49
C ALA A 10 -35.84 17.32 57.80
N ALA A 11 -35.11 18.42 57.70
CA ALA A 11 -33.66 18.57 57.92
C ALA A 11 -33.12 18.09 59.28
N ALA A 12 -31.84 17.68 59.30
CA ALA A 12 -30.84 18.13 60.27
C ALA A 12 -29.42 17.73 59.83
N ALA A 13 -28.50 18.69 59.88
CA ALA A 13 -27.07 18.49 59.80
C ALA A 13 -26.54 17.82 61.07
N VAL A 14 -25.51 16.96 60.97
CA VAL A 14 -24.36 16.86 61.90
C VAL A 14 -23.21 16.12 61.19
N THR A 15 -22.04 16.70 61.35
CA THR A 15 -20.66 16.30 61.01
C THR A 15 -20.20 14.96 61.58
N SER A 16 -19.35 14.23 60.85
CA SER A 16 -18.14 13.63 61.45
C SER A 16 -17.05 13.37 60.41
N GLU A 17 -15.81 13.65 60.83
CA GLU A 17 -14.53 13.51 60.15
C GLU A 17 -14.22 12.07 59.70
N HIS A 18 -13.43 11.91 58.62
CA HIS A 18 -12.15 11.18 58.74
C HIS A 18 -11.24 11.30 57.50
N ALA A 19 -10.02 11.78 57.79
CA ALA A 19 -8.72 11.42 57.23
C ALA A 19 -8.44 11.67 55.74
N THR A 20 -7.85 12.85 55.49
CA THR A 20 -7.01 13.16 54.33
C THR A 20 -5.63 12.52 54.52
N THR A 21 -5.25 11.58 53.65
CA THR A 21 -3.86 11.11 53.54
C THR A 21 -3.17 11.89 52.43
N THR A 22 -2.31 12.82 52.83
CA THR A 22 -1.42 13.58 51.96
C THR A 22 -0.22 12.72 51.58
N THR A 23 -0.10 12.32 50.32
CA THR A 23 1.14 11.75 49.78
C THR A 23 1.89 12.83 49.00
N THR A 24 2.94 13.35 49.62
CA THR A 24 3.93 14.26 49.06
C THR A 24 4.64 13.59 47.89
N THR A 25 4.44 14.08 46.66
CA THR A 25 5.26 13.68 45.50
C THR A 25 6.48 14.61 45.46
N THR A 26 7.62 14.09 45.92
CA THR A 26 8.94 14.65 45.62
C THR A 26 9.17 14.54 44.12
N GLY A 27 9.38 15.68 43.47
CA GLY A 27 9.68 15.76 42.04
C GLY A 27 11.06 15.16 41.74
N GLU A 28 11.05 14.00 41.10
CA GLU A 28 12.12 13.64 40.16
C GLU A 28 11.75 14.25 38.81
N LEU A 29 12.56 15.23 38.40
CA LEU A 29 12.61 15.74 37.03
C LEU A 29 13.06 14.61 36.10
N ALA A 30 12.12 13.78 35.67
CA ALA A 30 12.33 12.85 34.58
C ALA A 30 12.48 13.66 33.27
N MET A 31 13.61 13.48 32.60
CA MET A 31 13.84 13.94 31.22
C MET A 31 12.91 13.18 30.24
N GLY A 32 11.62 13.51 30.27
CA GLY A 32 10.56 12.83 29.52
C GLY A 32 10.15 13.51 28.21
N GLY A 33 10.97 14.43 27.66
CA GLY A 33 10.56 15.26 26.53
C GLY A 33 10.68 14.62 25.13
N ALA A 34 11.53 13.60 24.95
CA ALA A 34 11.89 13.13 23.60
C ALA A 34 11.12 11.88 23.11
N LEU A 35 10.58 11.05 24.01
CA LEU A 35 9.99 9.75 23.65
C LEU A 35 8.53 9.84 23.16
N LYS A 36 7.79 10.87 23.56
CA LYS A 36 6.35 10.96 23.27
C LYS A 36 6.05 11.30 21.80
N GLY A 37 6.96 12.01 21.13
CA GLY A 37 6.80 12.42 19.73
C GLY A 37 7.23 11.37 18.70
N SER A 38 8.22 10.52 19.01
CA SER A 38 8.67 9.46 18.10
C SER A 38 7.65 8.34 17.96
N ASP A 39 7.00 7.96 19.06
CA ASP A 39 6.01 6.87 19.09
C ASP A 39 4.68 7.27 18.43
N GLU A 40 4.25 8.53 18.57
CA GLU A 40 3.08 9.04 17.85
C GLU A 40 3.32 9.14 16.35
N THR A 41 4.53 9.51 15.93
CA THR A 41 4.92 9.59 14.52
C THR A 41 5.03 8.19 13.89
N LYS A 42 5.63 7.21 14.60
CA LYS A 42 5.70 5.81 14.16
C LYS A 42 4.32 5.14 14.08
N ALA A 43 3.39 5.50 14.96
CA ALA A 43 2.02 4.97 14.97
C ALA A 43 1.11 5.52 13.85
N LEU A 44 1.54 6.58 13.14
CA LEU A 44 0.84 7.16 11.99
C LEU A 44 1.44 6.73 10.64
N LEU A 45 2.52 5.93 10.67
CA LEU A 45 3.13 5.40 9.45
C LEU A 45 2.20 4.36 8.85
N PRO A 46 1.78 4.52 7.58
CA PRO A 46 1.11 3.44 6.87
C PRO A 46 2.02 2.22 6.92
N THR A 47 1.50 1.12 7.46
CA THR A 47 2.18 -0.17 7.31
C THR A 47 2.23 -0.52 5.83
N THR A 48 3.24 -1.27 5.42
CA THR A 48 3.45 -1.81 4.07
C THR A 48 2.17 -2.24 3.31
N MET A 49 2.22 -2.30 1.97
CA MET A 49 1.03 -2.57 1.12
C MET A 49 0.34 -3.92 1.38
N LEU A 50 0.98 -4.91 2.01
CA LEU A 50 0.40 -6.25 2.21
C LEU A 50 0.16 -6.67 3.67
N ALA A 51 0.70 -5.95 4.65
CA ALA A 51 0.66 -6.40 6.04
C ALA A 51 0.33 -5.25 7.01
N SER A 52 -0.89 -5.24 7.58
CA SER A 52 -1.22 -4.48 8.80
C SER A 52 -1.08 -5.34 10.08
N GLY A 53 -0.39 -6.48 9.97
CA GLY A 53 -0.35 -7.56 10.94
C GLY A 53 0.38 -7.27 12.25
N THR A 54 -0.09 -6.29 13.04
CA THR A 54 0.14 -6.29 14.50
C THR A 54 -0.97 -7.13 15.15
N SER A 55 -0.67 -8.40 15.35
CA SER A 55 -1.24 -9.12 16.51
C SER A 55 -0.29 -8.87 17.68
N ALA A 56 -0.81 -8.46 18.83
CA ALA A 56 -0.03 -8.10 20.03
C ALA A 56 0.86 -9.25 20.59
N THR A 57 0.84 -10.41 19.93
CA THR A 57 1.56 -11.64 20.28
C THR A 57 2.65 -12.04 19.29
N MET A 58 2.94 -11.25 18.25
CA MET A 58 4.04 -11.56 17.33
C MET A 58 5.41 -11.28 17.95
N THR A 59 6.32 -12.24 17.84
CA THR A 59 7.71 -12.05 18.25
C THR A 59 8.46 -11.19 17.23
N THR A 60 9.50 -10.46 17.66
CA THR A 60 10.32 -9.57 16.80
C THR A 60 10.83 -10.26 15.53
N VAL A 61 11.13 -11.57 15.61
CA VAL A 61 11.59 -12.39 14.48
C VAL A 61 10.48 -12.57 13.43
N GLN A 62 9.24 -12.81 13.87
CA GLN A 62 8.08 -12.96 12.97
C GLN A 62 7.73 -11.64 12.28
N THR A 63 7.90 -10.50 12.97
CA THR A 63 7.69 -9.17 12.39
C THR A 63 8.71 -8.90 11.28
N MET A 64 10.00 -9.20 11.52
CA MET A 64 11.04 -9.06 10.50
C MET A 64 10.82 -9.95 9.27
N ASP A 65 10.36 -11.20 9.48
CA ASP A 65 10.07 -12.11 8.36
C ASP A 65 8.89 -11.62 7.50
N MET A 66 7.88 -10.98 8.11
CA MET A 66 6.75 -10.37 7.36
C MET A 66 7.16 -9.09 6.60
N THR A 67 7.99 -8.24 7.19
CA THR A 67 8.54 -7.06 6.48
C THR A 67 9.36 -7.50 5.27
N ALA A 68 10.25 -8.49 5.44
CA ALA A 68 11.03 -9.01 4.35
C ALA A 68 10.14 -9.60 3.24
N TYR A 69 9.13 -10.37 3.62
CA TYR A 69 8.17 -10.92 2.67
C TYR A 69 7.53 -9.85 1.78
N ASP A 70 7.03 -8.78 2.38
CA ASP A 70 6.41 -7.67 1.65
C ASP A 70 7.41 -6.94 0.75
N HIS A 71 8.65 -6.71 1.22
CA HIS A 71 9.71 -6.09 0.42
C HIS A 71 10.09 -6.95 -0.80
N PHE A 72 10.22 -8.27 -0.65
CA PHE A 72 10.46 -9.18 -1.77
C PHE A 72 9.27 -9.22 -2.73
N SER A 73 8.04 -9.18 -2.22
CA SER A 73 6.82 -9.18 -3.02
C SER A 73 6.76 -7.95 -3.92
N VAL A 74 6.97 -6.75 -3.36
CA VAL A 74 6.99 -5.50 -4.11
C VAL A 74 8.17 -5.43 -5.07
N LEU A 75 9.35 -5.89 -4.67
CA LEU A 75 10.51 -5.91 -5.57
C LEU A 75 10.27 -6.83 -6.77
N ALA A 76 9.64 -8.00 -6.58
CA ALA A 76 9.26 -8.90 -7.67
C ALA A 76 8.27 -8.23 -8.63
N TRP A 77 7.28 -7.53 -8.09
CA TRP A 77 6.32 -6.79 -8.90
C TRP A 77 6.97 -5.63 -9.68
N ILE A 78 7.80 -4.81 -9.03
CA ILE A 78 8.54 -3.74 -9.71
C ILE A 78 9.40 -4.32 -10.84
N ALA A 79 10.00 -5.49 -10.65
CA ALA A 79 10.73 -6.18 -11.71
C ALA A 79 9.81 -6.64 -12.85
N THR A 80 8.58 -7.08 -12.57
CA THR A 80 7.55 -7.36 -13.59
C THR A 80 7.31 -6.14 -14.45
N ASP A 81 6.97 -5.00 -13.86
CA ASP A 81 6.62 -3.79 -14.63
C ASP A 81 7.83 -3.20 -15.36
N THR A 82 9.02 -3.34 -14.78
CA THR A 82 10.27 -2.98 -15.46
C THR A 82 10.45 -3.81 -16.75
N CYS A 83 10.27 -5.13 -16.68
CA CYS A 83 10.35 -5.98 -17.86
C CYS A 83 9.20 -5.72 -18.85
N TRP A 84 8.00 -5.47 -18.34
CA TRP A 84 6.81 -5.22 -19.14
C TRP A 84 6.91 -3.90 -19.92
N SER A 85 7.40 -2.83 -19.30
CA SER A 85 7.63 -1.53 -19.97
C SER A 85 8.59 -1.64 -21.17
N GLN A 86 9.41 -2.68 -21.22
CA GLN A 86 10.37 -2.97 -22.30
C GLN A 86 9.89 -4.10 -23.22
N SER A 87 8.65 -4.54 -23.09
CA SER A 87 8.07 -5.69 -23.81
C SER A 87 9.02 -6.89 -23.83
N SER A 88 9.71 -7.13 -22.71
CA SER A 88 10.69 -8.21 -22.59
C SER A 88 9.99 -9.52 -22.29
N GLU A 89 10.26 -10.57 -23.06
CA GLU A 89 9.73 -11.93 -22.80
C GLU A 89 10.15 -12.47 -21.42
N TRP A 90 11.25 -11.95 -20.86
CA TRP A 90 11.69 -12.29 -19.50
C TRP A 90 10.71 -11.86 -18.41
N VAL A 91 9.71 -11.04 -18.71
CA VAL A 91 8.65 -10.61 -17.79
C VAL A 91 7.97 -11.76 -17.07
N VAL A 92 7.88 -12.94 -17.71
CA VAL A 92 7.26 -14.15 -17.14
C VAL A 92 7.92 -14.58 -15.83
N VAL A 93 9.23 -14.40 -15.68
CA VAL A 93 9.97 -14.82 -14.48
C VAL A 93 9.59 -13.99 -13.25
N PRO A 94 9.78 -12.65 -13.23
CA PRO A 94 9.34 -11.85 -12.09
C PRO A 94 7.82 -11.89 -11.93
N TRP A 95 7.04 -11.96 -13.02
CA TRP A 95 5.59 -12.14 -12.93
C TRP A 95 5.18 -13.40 -12.15
N ALA A 96 5.82 -14.54 -12.40
CA ALA A 96 5.52 -15.77 -11.66
C ALA A 96 5.80 -15.64 -10.15
N LEU A 97 6.86 -14.90 -9.78
CA LEU A 97 7.16 -14.57 -8.38
C LEU A 97 6.09 -13.65 -7.79
N THR A 98 5.73 -12.59 -8.51
CA THR A 98 4.66 -11.66 -8.16
C THR A 98 3.35 -12.41 -7.92
N ALA A 99 2.90 -13.22 -8.88
CA ALA A 99 1.69 -14.03 -8.73
C ALA A 99 1.77 -14.95 -7.49
N THR A 100 2.91 -15.58 -7.25
CA THR A 100 3.11 -16.45 -6.07
C THR A 100 2.99 -15.65 -4.76
N PHE A 101 3.71 -14.54 -4.64
CA PHE A 101 3.71 -13.71 -3.44
C PHE A 101 2.33 -13.11 -3.16
N PHE A 102 1.68 -12.53 -4.15
CA PHE A 102 0.40 -11.87 -3.92
C PHE A 102 -0.74 -12.89 -3.72
N THR A 103 -0.67 -14.08 -4.33
CA THR A 103 -1.57 -15.20 -3.99
C THR A 103 -1.37 -15.68 -2.55
N PHE A 104 -0.12 -15.87 -2.12
CA PHE A 104 0.17 -16.32 -0.76
C PHE A 104 -0.18 -15.26 0.29
N SER A 105 -0.15 -13.97 -0.07
CA SER A 105 -0.62 -12.86 0.79
C SER A 105 -2.10 -12.95 1.15
N VAL A 106 -2.95 -13.39 0.22
CA VAL A 106 -4.37 -13.67 0.47
C VAL A 106 -4.51 -14.78 1.52
N TRP A 107 -3.69 -15.83 1.43
CA TRP A 107 -3.71 -16.90 2.41
C TRP A 107 -3.24 -16.42 3.79
N LEU A 108 -2.16 -15.64 3.86
CA LEU A 108 -1.61 -15.11 5.11
C LEU A 108 -2.59 -14.20 5.86
N SER A 109 -3.35 -13.40 5.12
CA SER A 109 -4.27 -12.41 5.66
C SER A 109 -5.62 -12.97 6.14
N ARG A 110 -5.96 -14.23 5.86
CA ARG A 110 -7.26 -14.88 6.14
C ARG A 110 -7.82 -14.77 7.57
N LYS A 111 -6.99 -14.39 8.54
CA LYS A 111 -7.37 -14.24 9.96
C LYS A 111 -7.77 -12.81 10.33
N SER A 112 -7.51 -11.83 9.46
CA SER A 112 -7.84 -10.42 9.64
C SER A 112 -8.82 -10.03 8.55
N SER A 113 -10.04 -9.61 8.92
CA SER A 113 -11.09 -9.30 7.95
C SER A 113 -10.67 -8.17 7.00
N HIS A 114 -10.03 -7.14 7.54
CA HIS A 114 -9.49 -6.02 6.75
C HIS A 114 -8.36 -6.50 5.82
N ASP A 115 -7.32 -7.11 6.38
CA ASP A 115 -6.16 -7.51 5.56
C ASP A 115 -6.55 -8.52 4.49
N PHE A 116 -7.54 -9.36 4.76
CA PHE A 116 -8.03 -10.34 3.79
C PHE A 116 -8.74 -9.68 2.62
N VAL A 117 -9.62 -8.71 2.87
CA VAL A 117 -10.32 -7.95 1.83
C VAL A 117 -9.32 -7.15 1.01
N HIS A 118 -8.42 -6.42 1.68
CA HIS A 118 -7.32 -5.69 1.05
C HIS A 118 -6.44 -6.59 0.18
N ALA A 119 -5.98 -7.74 0.71
CA ALA A 119 -5.15 -8.68 -0.05
C ALA A 119 -5.88 -9.25 -1.27
N TRP A 120 -7.20 -9.48 -1.20
CA TRP A 120 -7.99 -9.86 -2.36
C TRP A 120 -8.10 -8.72 -3.39
N ALA A 121 -8.27 -7.48 -2.95
CA ALA A 121 -8.29 -6.34 -3.85
C ALA A 121 -6.97 -6.19 -4.61
N VAL A 122 -5.84 -6.28 -3.90
CA VAL A 122 -4.51 -6.30 -4.50
C VAL A 122 -4.36 -7.47 -5.48
N PHE A 123 -4.79 -8.67 -5.09
CA PHE A 123 -4.74 -9.85 -5.96
C PHE A 123 -5.53 -9.65 -7.25
N PHE A 124 -6.77 -9.16 -7.16
CA PHE A 124 -7.61 -8.93 -8.34
C PHE A 124 -7.04 -7.81 -9.23
N TRP A 125 -6.51 -6.74 -8.66
CA TRP A 125 -5.86 -5.68 -9.43
C TRP A 125 -4.60 -6.19 -10.14
N LEU A 126 -3.68 -6.78 -9.38
CA LEU A 126 -2.33 -7.09 -9.83
C LEU A 126 -2.23 -8.43 -10.59
N VAL A 127 -2.65 -9.51 -9.93
CA VAL A 127 -2.54 -10.89 -10.44
C VAL A 127 -3.69 -11.20 -11.40
N GLY A 128 -4.84 -10.55 -11.21
CA GLY A 128 -5.96 -10.60 -12.14
C GLY A 128 -5.77 -9.62 -13.30
N GLY A 129 -6.16 -8.37 -13.09
CA GLY A 129 -6.29 -7.33 -14.13
C GLY A 129 -4.98 -7.09 -14.88
N ASN A 130 -3.93 -6.65 -14.18
CA ASN A 130 -2.65 -6.31 -14.80
C ASN A 130 -1.99 -7.51 -15.48
N SER A 131 -2.06 -8.70 -14.87
CA SER A 131 -1.49 -9.91 -15.50
C SER A 131 -2.22 -10.31 -16.78
N MET A 132 -3.55 -10.18 -16.81
CA MET A 132 -4.35 -10.46 -18.01
C MET A 132 -4.12 -9.40 -19.08
N TRP A 133 -4.01 -8.13 -18.71
CA TRP A 133 -3.65 -7.06 -19.65
C TRP A 133 -2.25 -7.28 -20.22
N MET A 134 -1.24 -7.47 -19.37
CA MET A 134 0.13 -7.78 -19.78
C MET A 134 0.15 -8.95 -20.78
N TYR A 135 -0.48 -10.08 -20.44
CA TYR A 135 -0.49 -11.24 -21.32
C TYR A 135 -1.12 -10.93 -22.69
N GLN A 136 -2.19 -10.13 -22.75
CA GLN A 136 -2.80 -9.69 -24.01
C GLN A 136 -1.85 -8.87 -24.88
N GLU A 137 -0.96 -8.07 -24.29
CA GLU A 137 0.03 -7.32 -25.07
C GLU A 137 1.07 -8.24 -25.73
N PHE A 138 1.41 -9.36 -25.09
CA PHE A 138 2.36 -10.32 -25.64
C PHE A 138 1.73 -11.32 -26.62
N THR A 139 0.47 -11.73 -26.40
CA THR A 139 -0.18 -12.79 -27.20
C THR A 139 -1.29 -12.30 -28.13
N GLY A 140 -1.64 -11.03 -28.06
CA GLY A 140 -2.78 -10.44 -28.73
C GLY A 140 -4.06 -10.47 -27.88
N VAL A 141 -5.01 -9.61 -28.26
CA VAL A 141 -6.28 -9.42 -27.53
C VAL A 141 -7.26 -10.56 -27.82
N ASN A 142 -7.83 -11.13 -26.75
CA ASN A 142 -8.93 -12.09 -26.79
C ASN A 142 -10.10 -11.54 -25.96
N GLU A 143 -11.34 -11.64 -26.44
CA GLU A 143 -12.51 -11.10 -25.75
C GLU A 143 -12.67 -11.63 -24.31
N ILE A 144 -12.37 -12.90 -24.06
CA ILE A 144 -12.44 -13.49 -22.71
C ILE A 144 -11.43 -12.81 -21.80
N MET A 145 -10.20 -12.61 -22.27
CA MET A 145 -9.14 -11.97 -21.49
C MET A 145 -9.44 -10.49 -21.23
N ARG A 146 -10.04 -9.82 -22.23
CA ARG A 146 -10.50 -8.45 -22.10
C ARG A 146 -11.52 -8.30 -20.98
N TRP A 147 -12.60 -9.08 -21.05
CA TRP A 147 -13.62 -9.04 -20.00
C TRP A 147 -13.09 -9.51 -18.65
N SER A 148 -12.15 -10.45 -18.63
CA SER A 148 -11.50 -10.88 -17.39
C SER A 148 -10.71 -9.74 -16.74
N SER A 149 -9.98 -8.95 -17.53
CA SER A 149 -9.23 -7.78 -17.04
C SER A 149 -10.18 -6.75 -16.42
N VAL A 150 -11.26 -6.40 -17.13
CA VAL A 150 -12.27 -5.45 -16.65
C VAL A 150 -12.94 -5.93 -15.36
N VAL A 151 -13.33 -7.20 -15.30
CA VAL A 151 -13.95 -7.80 -14.10
C VAL A 151 -12.98 -7.75 -12.92
N CYS A 152 -11.72 -8.13 -13.14
CA CYS A 152 -10.70 -8.13 -12.08
C CYS A 152 -10.44 -6.72 -11.53
N PHE A 153 -10.24 -5.70 -12.38
CA PHE A 153 -10.11 -4.33 -11.91
C PHE A 153 -11.37 -3.85 -11.16
N SER A 154 -12.56 -4.14 -11.71
CA SER A 154 -13.83 -3.75 -11.08
C SER A 154 -14.03 -4.40 -9.71
N LEU A 155 -13.60 -5.65 -9.53
CA LEU A 155 -13.65 -6.34 -8.24
C LEU A 155 -12.68 -5.71 -7.24
N ALA A 156 -11.46 -5.36 -7.64
CA ALA A 156 -10.52 -4.66 -6.77
C ALA A 156 -11.10 -3.32 -6.27
N ILE A 157 -11.66 -2.53 -7.18
CA ILE A 157 -12.34 -1.26 -6.87
C ILE A 157 -13.51 -1.49 -5.90
N ALA A 158 -14.36 -2.47 -6.17
CA ALA A 158 -15.54 -2.75 -5.33
C ALA A 158 -15.14 -3.20 -3.91
N LEU A 159 -14.09 -4.00 -3.78
CA LEU A 159 -13.58 -4.46 -2.48
C LEU A 159 -13.06 -3.29 -1.65
N GLU A 160 -12.25 -2.39 -2.23
CA GLU A 160 -11.70 -1.24 -1.49
C GLU A 160 -12.77 -0.21 -1.14
N LEU A 161 -13.70 0.08 -2.06
CA LEU A 161 -14.84 0.95 -1.75
C LEU A 161 -15.71 0.37 -0.63
N GLY A 162 -15.94 -0.95 -0.65
CA GLY A 162 -16.66 -1.66 0.40
C GLY A 162 -15.95 -1.56 1.74
N GLN A 163 -14.63 -1.78 1.76
CA GLN A 163 -13.79 -1.67 2.95
C GLN A 163 -13.82 -0.27 3.55
N MET A 164 -13.58 0.77 2.74
CA MET A 164 -13.66 2.16 3.18
C MET A 164 -15.05 2.52 3.71
N THR A 165 -16.12 2.03 3.06
CA THR A 165 -17.49 2.27 3.53
C THR A 165 -17.72 1.64 4.91
N ILE A 166 -17.28 0.40 5.12
CA ILE A 166 -17.40 -0.28 6.42
C ILE A 166 -16.61 0.46 7.49
N CYS A 167 -15.35 0.85 7.21
CA CYS A 167 -14.53 1.64 8.14
C CYS A 167 -15.25 2.93 8.57
N ARG A 168 -15.84 3.66 7.63
CA ARG A 168 -16.59 4.90 7.92
C ARG A 168 -17.88 4.68 8.71
N LEU A 169 -18.58 3.58 8.46
CA LEU A 169 -19.77 3.23 9.24
C LEU A 169 -19.42 2.86 10.68
N VAL A 170 -18.30 2.18 10.91
CA VAL A 170 -17.81 1.81 12.25
C VAL A 170 -17.26 3.04 13.00
N GLU A 171 -16.57 3.95 12.33
CA GLU A 171 -16.06 5.20 12.95
C GLU A 171 -17.18 6.10 13.47
N ARG A 172 -18.34 6.10 12.79
CA ARG A 172 -19.52 6.88 13.20
C ARG A 172 -20.02 6.48 14.61
N ASP A 173 -19.67 5.29 15.08
CA ASP A 173 -20.02 4.80 16.42
C ASP A 173 -19.00 5.23 17.51
N GLY A 174 -18.05 6.10 17.19
CA GLY A 174 -17.35 6.93 18.17
C GLY A 174 -15.89 6.56 18.50
N ALA A 175 -15.25 5.67 17.74
CA ALA A 175 -13.83 5.36 17.91
C ALA A 175 -13.06 5.57 16.60
N ILE A 176 -12.35 6.70 16.48
CA ILE A 176 -11.30 6.85 15.47
C ILE A 176 -10.08 6.06 15.98
N ASP A 177 -9.92 4.82 15.50
CA ASP A 177 -8.74 4.00 15.74
C ASP A 177 -7.62 4.42 14.78
N LYS A 178 -6.39 4.58 15.28
CA LYS A 178 -5.20 4.83 14.43
C LYS A 178 -5.01 3.75 13.37
N ARG A 179 -5.46 2.52 13.66
CA ARG A 179 -5.48 1.42 12.70
C ARG A 179 -6.34 1.74 11.47
N ASN A 180 -7.45 2.45 11.64
CA ASN A 180 -8.35 2.82 10.54
C ASN A 180 -7.70 3.82 9.58
N LEU A 181 -6.81 4.71 10.06
CA LEU A 181 -6.12 5.67 9.18
C LEU A 181 -5.09 5.01 8.27
N SER A 182 -4.31 4.04 8.77
CA SER A 182 -3.38 3.25 7.95
C SER A 182 -4.12 2.41 6.93
N ASN A 183 -5.25 1.81 7.35
CA ASN A 183 -6.14 1.03 6.52
C ASN A 183 -6.75 1.86 5.39
N ASP A 184 -7.31 3.02 5.70
CA ASP A 184 -7.83 3.98 4.71
C ASP A 184 -6.74 4.40 3.72
N PHE A 185 -5.51 4.64 4.19
CA PHE A 185 -4.40 5.00 3.32
C PHE A 185 -4.07 3.88 2.33
N GLN A 186 -3.96 2.63 2.80
CA GLN A 186 -3.69 1.47 1.95
C GLN A 186 -4.84 1.24 0.95
N ALA A 187 -6.08 1.35 1.40
CA ALA A 187 -7.27 1.18 0.57
C ALA A 187 -7.32 2.21 -0.56
N VAL A 188 -7.07 3.50 -0.26
CA VAL A 188 -6.99 4.55 -1.28
C VAL A 188 -5.87 4.30 -2.27
N ALA A 189 -4.73 3.73 -1.83
CA ALA A 189 -3.63 3.39 -2.74
C ALA A 189 -4.10 2.38 -3.79
N ILE A 190 -4.67 1.25 -3.36
CA ILE A 190 -5.11 0.18 -4.28
C ILE A 190 -6.30 0.63 -5.12
N LEU A 191 -7.25 1.34 -4.52
CA LEU A 191 -8.38 1.91 -5.23
C LEU A 191 -7.93 2.84 -6.36
N SER A 192 -7.03 3.78 -6.07
CA SER A 192 -6.55 4.74 -7.07
C SER A 192 -5.85 4.05 -8.23
N TRP A 193 -5.02 3.05 -7.96
CA TRP A 193 -4.36 2.24 -8.99
C TRP A 193 -5.32 1.37 -9.80
N ALA A 194 -6.25 0.67 -9.15
CA ALA A 194 -7.21 -0.16 -9.88
C ALA A 194 -8.13 0.67 -10.78
N VAL A 195 -8.52 1.88 -10.35
CA VAL A 195 -9.26 2.84 -11.19
C VAL A 195 -8.38 3.36 -12.31
N HIS A 196 -7.14 3.74 -12.02
CA HIS A 196 -6.17 4.24 -12.99
C HIS A 196 -5.98 3.24 -14.15
N ASP A 197 -5.62 2.00 -13.81
CA ASP A 197 -5.32 0.96 -14.79
C ASP A 197 -6.58 0.53 -15.56
N LEU A 198 -7.75 0.48 -14.92
CA LEU A 198 -9.01 0.24 -15.62
C LEU A 198 -9.30 1.35 -16.66
N CYS A 199 -9.08 2.62 -16.29
CA CYS A 199 -9.33 3.73 -17.20
C CYS A 199 -8.36 3.71 -18.38
N GLU A 200 -7.08 3.41 -18.14
CA GLU A 200 -6.09 3.25 -19.20
C GLU A 200 -6.45 2.10 -20.13
N TYR A 201 -6.76 0.94 -19.56
CA TYR A 201 -7.16 -0.25 -20.31
C TYR A 201 -8.39 0.01 -21.19
N MET A 202 -9.42 0.67 -20.63
CA MET A 202 -10.65 0.98 -21.36
C MET A 202 -10.48 2.13 -22.37
N TYR A 203 -9.51 3.02 -22.18
CA TYR A 203 -9.21 4.09 -23.13
C TYR A 203 -8.75 3.53 -24.48
N PHE A 204 -7.96 2.45 -24.48
CA PHE A 204 -7.49 1.79 -25.69
C PHE A 204 -8.51 0.80 -26.30
N ASP A 205 -9.67 0.57 -25.67
CA ASP A 205 -10.71 -0.28 -26.24
C ASP A 205 -11.49 0.44 -27.35
N ALA A 206 -11.31 -0.01 -28.60
CA ALA A 206 -11.96 0.55 -29.78
C ALA A 206 -13.51 0.47 -29.77
N SER A 207 -14.11 -0.30 -28.86
CA SER A 207 -15.57 -0.38 -28.70
C SER A 207 -16.16 0.73 -27.83
N VAL A 208 -15.32 1.52 -27.16
CA VAL A 208 -15.72 2.64 -26.31
C VAL A 208 -15.99 3.89 -27.16
N SER A 209 -17.06 4.62 -26.85
CA SER A 209 -17.37 5.88 -27.54
C SER A 209 -16.39 6.99 -27.17
N ASP A 210 -16.17 7.96 -28.06
CA ASP A 210 -15.25 9.10 -27.82
C ASP A 210 -15.55 9.85 -26.50
N ALA A 211 -16.83 10.01 -26.16
CA ALA A 211 -17.26 10.65 -24.92
C ALA A 211 -16.81 9.85 -23.68
N LEU A 212 -16.94 8.52 -23.74
CA LEU A 212 -16.55 7.64 -22.65
C LEU A 212 -15.02 7.49 -22.58
N ALA A 213 -14.33 7.42 -23.72
CA ALA A 213 -12.87 7.46 -23.79
C ALA A 213 -12.31 8.75 -23.16
N SER A 214 -12.95 9.89 -23.43
CA SER A 214 -12.59 11.18 -22.80
C SER A 214 -12.81 11.18 -21.28
N ALA A 215 -13.86 10.52 -20.79
CA ALA A 215 -14.11 10.36 -19.37
C ALA A 215 -13.07 9.44 -18.70
N PHE A 216 -12.69 8.34 -19.35
CA PHE A 216 -11.60 7.48 -18.87
C PHE A 216 -10.28 8.23 -18.82
N LEU A 217 -9.92 8.97 -19.86
CA LEU A 217 -8.70 9.78 -19.89
C LEU A 217 -8.68 10.85 -18.79
N SER A 218 -9.82 11.52 -18.56
CA SER A 218 -9.93 12.50 -17.49
C SER A 218 -9.77 11.85 -16.11
N THR A 219 -10.37 10.67 -15.93
CA THR A 219 -10.27 9.91 -14.68
C THR A 219 -8.85 9.40 -14.44
N TRP A 220 -8.17 8.94 -15.50
CA TRP A 220 -6.77 8.54 -15.49
C TRP A 220 -5.86 9.67 -14.99
N TRP A 221 -6.05 10.90 -15.48
CA TRP A 221 -5.30 12.07 -14.99
C TRP A 221 -5.57 12.38 -13.52
N VAL A 222 -6.83 12.34 -13.10
CA VAL A 222 -7.19 12.59 -11.69
C VAL A 222 -6.53 11.53 -10.80
N MET A 223 -6.60 10.25 -11.17
CA MET A 223 -5.97 9.18 -10.40
C MET A 223 -4.44 9.27 -10.43
N SER A 224 -3.83 9.63 -11.56
CA SER A 224 -2.39 9.90 -11.64
C SER A 224 -1.94 10.93 -10.61
N VAL A 225 -2.68 12.04 -10.47
CA VAL A 225 -2.38 13.06 -9.47
C VAL A 225 -2.53 12.53 -8.05
N VAL A 226 -3.62 11.79 -7.77
CA VAL A 226 -3.86 11.16 -6.47
C VAL A 226 -2.72 10.21 -6.09
N ILE A 227 -2.33 9.32 -7.00
CA ILE A 227 -1.23 8.36 -6.85
C ILE A 227 0.07 9.09 -6.53
N VAL A 228 0.47 10.08 -7.35
CA VAL A 228 1.72 10.80 -7.17
C VAL A 228 1.74 11.55 -5.83
N MET A 229 0.64 12.23 -5.47
CA MET A 229 0.52 12.92 -4.19
C MET A 229 0.61 11.95 -3.01
N GLN A 230 -0.11 10.83 -3.09
CA GLN A 230 -0.15 9.82 -2.04
C GLN A 230 1.23 9.21 -1.80
N GLN A 231 1.93 8.82 -2.87
CA GLN A 231 3.24 8.19 -2.75
C GLN A 231 4.32 9.19 -2.36
N SER A 232 4.22 10.45 -2.80
CA SER A 232 5.09 11.52 -2.34
C SER A 232 4.91 11.78 -0.85
N TYR A 233 3.66 11.77 -0.36
CA TYR A 233 3.37 11.86 1.07
C TYR A 233 3.94 10.67 1.84
N TYR A 234 3.76 9.44 1.34
CA TYR A 234 4.31 8.24 1.98
C TYR A 234 5.83 8.30 2.08
N LEU A 235 6.52 8.66 1.00
CA LEU A 235 7.97 8.84 0.98
C LEU A 235 8.42 9.94 1.95
N TRP A 236 7.71 11.06 2.00
CA TRP A 236 8.02 12.14 2.95
C TRP A 236 7.90 11.67 4.40
N VAL A 237 6.82 10.96 4.71
CA VAL A 237 6.58 10.37 6.04
C VAL A 237 7.69 9.38 6.41
N GLN A 238 8.05 8.46 5.51
CA GLN A 238 9.13 7.49 5.75
C GLN A 238 10.52 8.14 5.82
N SER A 239 10.75 9.24 5.11
CA SER A 239 12.00 10.02 5.23
C SER A 239 12.15 10.61 6.63
N ARG A 240 11.04 11.03 7.26
CA ARG A 240 11.06 11.48 8.66
C ARG A 240 11.29 10.32 9.62
N ALA A 241 10.69 9.15 9.37
CA ALA A 241 10.94 7.95 10.17
C ALA A 241 12.42 7.54 10.13
N LEU A 242 13.04 7.54 8.94
CA LEU A 242 14.47 7.25 8.77
C LEU A 242 15.37 8.20 9.56
N SER A 243 15.01 9.49 9.66
CA SER A 243 15.77 10.45 10.46
C SER A 243 15.75 10.16 11.97
N LEU A 244 14.74 9.40 12.43
CA LEU A 244 14.60 8.97 13.82
C LEU A 244 15.21 7.58 14.06
N ASP A 245 15.22 6.72 13.04
CA ASP A 245 15.73 5.35 13.09
C ASP A 245 16.44 4.99 11.78
N PRO A 246 17.78 5.15 11.72
CA PRO A 246 18.55 4.89 10.50
C PRO A 246 18.53 3.43 10.01
N ASN A 247 18.01 2.49 10.81
CA ASN A 247 17.90 1.09 10.45
C ASN A 247 16.51 0.73 9.89
N ASP A 248 15.57 1.68 9.84
CA ASP A 248 14.23 1.47 9.28
C ASP A 248 14.29 1.31 7.76
N SER A 249 13.74 0.20 7.26
CA SER A 249 13.69 -0.11 5.83
C SER A 249 12.52 0.53 5.09
N GLY A 250 11.60 1.18 5.82
CA GLY A 250 10.41 1.79 5.25
C GLY A 250 10.71 2.88 4.22
N TRP A 251 11.86 3.55 4.32
CA TRP A 251 12.29 4.52 3.32
C TRP A 251 12.69 3.88 1.99
N ASP A 252 13.46 2.79 2.03
CA ASP A 252 13.88 2.05 0.82
C ASP A 252 12.65 1.58 0.04
N TYR A 253 11.66 1.05 0.78
CA TYR A 253 10.38 0.60 0.25
C TYR A 253 9.54 1.75 -0.35
N ALA A 254 9.38 2.84 0.38
CA ALA A 254 8.59 3.99 -0.09
C ALA A 254 9.22 4.68 -1.30
N LEU A 255 10.56 4.75 -1.37
CA LEU A 255 11.25 5.32 -2.53
C LEU A 255 11.04 4.45 -3.76
N ALA A 256 11.09 3.12 -3.62
CA ALA A 256 10.83 2.20 -4.71
C ALA A 256 9.40 2.34 -5.24
N LEU A 257 8.39 2.40 -4.36
CA LEU A 257 7.00 2.61 -4.76
C LEU A 257 6.77 3.99 -5.38
N TRP A 258 7.39 5.03 -4.83
CA TRP A 258 7.30 6.39 -5.39
C TRP A 258 7.86 6.43 -6.82
N ALA A 259 9.07 5.91 -7.02
CA ALA A 259 9.70 5.89 -8.33
C ALA A 259 8.92 5.00 -9.32
N TRP A 260 8.44 3.84 -8.86
CA TRP A 260 7.54 2.99 -9.63
C TRP A 260 6.29 3.76 -10.10
N SER A 261 5.65 4.49 -9.20
CA SER A 261 4.45 5.27 -9.50
C SER A 261 4.69 6.38 -10.52
N ILE A 262 5.79 7.14 -10.36
CA ILE A 262 6.20 8.15 -11.35
C ILE A 262 6.47 7.48 -12.70
N GLY A 263 7.17 6.35 -12.70
CA GLY A 263 7.48 5.59 -13.91
C GLY A 263 6.23 5.14 -14.68
N CYS A 264 5.23 4.59 -13.98
CA CYS A 264 3.98 4.14 -14.60
C CYS A 264 3.15 5.31 -15.16
N VAL A 265 3.09 6.46 -14.47
CA VAL A 265 2.41 7.65 -15.01
C VAL A 265 3.13 8.19 -16.26
N ILE A 266 4.47 8.19 -16.27
CA ILE A 266 5.26 8.53 -17.47
C ILE A 266 4.99 7.55 -18.60
N TRP A 267 4.87 6.26 -18.29
CA TRP A 267 4.59 5.22 -19.26
C TRP A 267 3.23 5.44 -19.91
N GLY A 268 2.16 5.51 -19.11
CA GLY A 268 0.80 5.73 -19.65
C GLY A 268 0.70 7.06 -20.41
N TYR A 269 1.36 8.12 -19.95
CA TYR A 269 1.47 9.38 -20.70
C TYR A 269 2.09 9.15 -22.10
N GLY A 270 3.17 8.39 -22.16
CA GLY A 270 3.81 8.00 -23.40
C GLY A 270 2.86 7.28 -24.34
N ASP A 271 2.21 6.22 -23.85
CA ASP A 271 1.35 5.37 -24.67
C ASP A 271 0.08 6.11 -25.15
N ILE A 272 -0.42 7.07 -24.37
CA ILE A 272 -1.61 7.86 -24.72
C ILE A 272 -1.28 9.00 -25.70
N TYR A 273 -0.20 9.75 -25.45
CA TYR A 273 0.02 11.05 -26.11
C TYR A 273 1.13 11.07 -27.15
N LEU A 274 2.04 10.09 -27.13
CA LEU A 274 3.25 10.13 -27.94
C LEU A 274 3.29 8.98 -28.96
N PRO A 275 3.72 9.25 -30.20
CA PRO A 275 3.90 8.19 -31.19
C PRO A 275 5.10 7.30 -30.82
N ASN A 276 5.15 6.10 -31.39
CA ASN A 276 6.34 5.23 -31.44
C ASN A 276 6.96 4.85 -30.09
N GLN A 277 6.14 4.48 -29.10
CA GLN A 277 6.60 3.95 -27.80
C GLN A 277 7.07 2.49 -27.91
N HIS A 278 8.08 2.23 -28.75
CA HIS A 278 8.67 0.90 -28.86
C HIS A 278 9.79 0.71 -27.82
N PRO A 279 10.02 -0.53 -27.34
CA PRO A 279 11.17 -0.83 -26.50
C PRO A 279 12.48 -0.37 -27.15
N ALA A 280 13.37 0.19 -26.34
CA ALA A 280 14.66 0.68 -26.81
C ALA A 280 15.80 -0.02 -26.06
N ALA A 281 16.99 -0.04 -26.66
CA ALA A 281 18.15 -0.61 -25.99
C ALA A 281 18.46 0.17 -24.69
N LEU A 282 18.46 -0.52 -23.55
CA LEU A 282 18.51 0.09 -22.22
C LEU A 282 19.72 1.01 -22.01
N PHE A 283 20.90 0.57 -22.43
CA PHE A 283 22.17 1.28 -22.24
C PHE A 283 22.57 2.16 -23.42
N LYS A 284 21.63 2.44 -24.33
CA LYS A 284 21.80 3.38 -25.43
C LYS A 284 20.68 4.41 -25.35
N LEU A 285 21.00 5.68 -25.53
CA LEU A 285 19.96 6.71 -25.63
C LEU A 285 18.99 6.32 -26.77
N PRO A 286 17.66 6.37 -26.54
CA PRO A 286 16.70 6.03 -27.58
C PRO A 286 16.86 6.99 -28.76
N SER A 287 16.61 6.47 -29.97
CA SER A 287 16.64 7.31 -31.19
C SER A 287 15.56 8.37 -31.18
N ASP A 288 14.43 8.08 -30.53
CA ASP A 288 13.38 9.04 -30.23
C ASP A 288 13.60 9.60 -28.80
N PRO A 289 13.90 10.90 -28.64
CA PRO A 289 14.07 11.51 -27.33
C PRO A 289 12.79 11.55 -26.50
N LEU A 290 11.63 11.26 -27.11
CA LEU A 290 10.31 11.20 -26.48
C LEU A 290 9.84 9.75 -26.20
N ASN A 291 10.77 8.78 -26.18
CA ASN A 291 10.47 7.41 -25.78
C ASN A 291 10.30 7.33 -24.25
N MET A 292 9.07 7.50 -23.79
CA MET A 292 8.72 7.49 -22.37
C MET A 292 8.92 6.13 -21.73
N ARG A 293 8.70 5.03 -22.47
CA ARG A 293 8.98 3.66 -21.96
C ARG A 293 10.43 3.47 -21.53
N TRP A 294 11.39 4.04 -22.26
CA TRP A 294 12.81 4.03 -21.87
C TRP A 294 13.06 4.83 -20.57
N TYR A 295 12.45 6.01 -20.44
CA TYR A 295 12.57 6.79 -19.21
C TYR A 295 11.89 6.12 -18.02
N THR A 296 10.70 5.54 -18.22
CA THR A 296 10.00 4.71 -17.24
C THR A 296 10.93 3.64 -16.70
N PHE A 297 11.55 2.83 -17.57
CA PHE A 297 12.48 1.80 -17.13
C PHE A 297 13.55 2.35 -16.17
N TRP A 298 14.20 3.45 -16.53
CA TRP A 298 15.28 4.01 -15.72
C TRP A 298 14.81 4.65 -14.42
N VAL A 299 13.66 5.33 -14.42
CA VAL A 299 13.06 5.89 -13.21
C VAL A 299 12.76 4.76 -12.22
N ILE A 300 12.10 3.69 -12.67
CA ILE A 300 11.74 2.53 -11.83
C ILE A 300 12.99 1.80 -11.35
N MET A 301 13.94 1.53 -12.25
CA MET A 301 15.17 0.81 -11.91
C MET A 301 16.02 1.57 -10.89
N VAL A 302 16.27 2.87 -11.10
CA VAL A 302 17.11 3.65 -10.19
C VAL A 302 16.45 3.79 -8.82
N GLY A 303 15.13 4.04 -8.78
CA GLY A 303 14.41 4.19 -7.52
C GLY A 303 14.26 2.89 -6.71
N SER A 304 14.34 1.72 -7.36
CA SER A 304 14.25 0.42 -6.69
C SER A 304 15.58 -0.14 -6.19
N ILE A 305 16.73 0.46 -6.57
CA ILE A 305 18.06 0.03 -6.11
C ILE A 305 18.16 -0.07 -4.57
N PRO A 306 17.72 0.92 -3.78
CA PRO A 306 17.82 0.84 -2.33
C PRO A 306 17.06 -0.35 -1.73
N LEU A 307 15.83 -0.59 -2.20
CA LEU A 307 15.03 -1.76 -1.82
C LEU A 307 15.72 -3.07 -2.21
N ALA A 308 16.29 -3.15 -3.42
CA ALA A 308 17.03 -4.33 -3.86
C ALA A 308 18.27 -4.60 -2.99
N ILE A 309 19.04 -3.56 -2.64
CA ILE A 309 20.19 -3.67 -1.74
C ILE A 309 19.74 -4.17 -0.36
N TRP A 310 18.63 -3.65 0.16
CA TRP A 310 18.07 -4.09 1.43
C TRP A 310 17.71 -5.59 1.39
N CYS A 311 16.98 -6.03 0.36
CA CYS A 311 16.61 -7.43 0.16
C CYS A 311 17.83 -8.35 0.08
N CYS A 312 18.88 -7.94 -0.65
CA CYS A 312 20.13 -8.70 -0.74
C CYS A 312 20.85 -8.81 0.61
N LYS A 313 20.92 -7.71 1.38
CA LYS A 313 21.53 -7.71 2.73
C LYS A 313 20.76 -8.63 3.68
N TYR A 314 19.43 -8.59 3.64
CA TYR A 314 18.57 -9.45 4.45
C TYR A 314 18.82 -10.93 4.15
N LEU A 315 18.84 -11.30 2.87
CA LEU A 315 19.08 -12.67 2.44
C LEU A 315 20.47 -13.16 2.85
N TRP A 316 21.49 -12.32 2.65
CA TRP A 316 22.87 -12.62 3.06
C TRP A 316 22.96 -12.91 4.55
N HIS A 317 22.39 -12.04 5.39
CA HIS A 317 22.37 -12.21 6.83
C HIS A 317 21.69 -13.52 7.26
N LYS A 318 20.54 -13.86 6.66
CA LYS A 318 19.84 -15.12 6.94
C LYS A 318 20.68 -16.35 6.59
N ILE A 319 21.37 -16.34 5.44
CA ILE A 319 22.24 -17.44 5.02
C ILE A 319 23.39 -17.61 6.01
N THR A 320 24.11 -16.52 6.33
CA THR A 320 25.29 -16.58 7.21
C THR A 320 24.94 -17.01 8.63
N CYS A 321 23.82 -16.54 9.19
CA CYS A 321 23.38 -16.91 10.54
C CYS A 321 22.80 -18.33 10.61
N SER A 322 22.27 -18.87 9.52
CA SER A 322 21.78 -20.26 9.47
C SER A 322 22.95 -21.25 9.43
N SER A 323 23.99 -20.95 8.64
CA SER A 323 25.21 -21.78 8.59
C SER A 323 25.95 -21.85 9.92
N ALA A 324 25.90 -20.78 10.73
CA ALA A 324 26.52 -20.75 12.05
C ALA A 324 25.80 -21.59 13.12
N LYS A 325 24.54 -21.99 12.90
CA LYS A 325 23.77 -22.84 13.83
C LYS A 325 23.84 -24.33 13.50
N SER A 326 24.36 -24.67 12.32
CA SER A 326 24.46 -26.05 11.82
C SER A 326 25.86 -26.67 11.92
N GLY A 327 26.84 -25.94 12.47
CA GLY A 327 28.21 -26.42 12.73
C GLY A 327 28.49 -26.44 14.22
#